data_AF-A0A0B2QJI3-F1
#
_entry.id   AF-A0A0B2QJI3-F1
#
_cell.length_a   1.000
_cell.length_b   1.000
_cell.length_c   1.000
_cell.angle_alpha   90.00
_cell.angle_beta   90.00
_cell.angle_gamma   90.00
#
_symmetry.space_group_name_H-M   'P 1'
#
loop_
_entity.id
_entity.type
_entity.pdbx_description
1 polymer ?
#
loop_
_entity_poly.entity_id
_entity_poly.type
_entity_poly.pdbx_seq_one_letter_code
_entity_poly.pdbx_strand_id
1 'polypeptide(L)'
;MFAYWAKYPAVRAAMVAHPEAEWIWWVDSDALFTDMEFTLPLNRYKDHNLVVHGWENLVRENRSWTGLNAGVFLMRNCQWSLDFMDVWASMGPMSPEYEKWGETLKSTFKDKVLPDSDDQTALAYLIAVEKKWADKIFLESEYYFQGYWLEISKTYYNVSERYDEVERKVKGLRRRHAEKVSESYGLMREEYLNDVGEWKRPFITHFTGCQPCNGHHNPAYDAMDCWNSMERALNFADNQVLRVYGYMRKDLLNKAISPIPFDYPNVV
;
A
#
# COMPACT_ATOMS: atom_id res chain seq x y z
N MET A 1 11.11 -20.86 -3.05
CA MET A 1 11.07 -19.38 -2.99
C MET A 1 10.34 -18.90 -4.25
N PHE A 2 9.03 -19.16 -4.34
CA PHE A 2 8.28 -19.00 -5.61
C PHE A 2 6.93 -18.29 -5.43
N ALA A 3 6.50 -18.06 -4.18
CA ALA A 3 5.14 -17.66 -3.87
C ALA A 3 4.79 -16.23 -4.33
N TYR A 4 5.75 -15.30 -4.30
CA TYR A 4 5.52 -13.92 -4.76
C TYR A 4 5.25 -13.83 -6.27
N TRP A 5 5.74 -14.76 -7.08
CA TRP A 5 5.42 -14.82 -8.51
C TRP A 5 4.02 -15.41 -8.81
N ALA A 6 3.36 -16.05 -7.85
CA ALA A 6 2.06 -16.71 -8.06
C ALA A 6 0.90 -15.71 -8.26
N LYS A 7 1.13 -14.41 -8.01
CA LYS A 7 0.12 -13.37 -8.17
C LYS A 7 -0.25 -13.10 -9.63
N TYR A 8 0.68 -13.24 -10.58
CA TYR A 8 0.43 -12.88 -11.99
C TYR A 8 -0.59 -13.76 -12.69
N PRO A 9 -0.57 -15.10 -12.54
CA PRO A 9 -1.67 -15.92 -13.03
C PRO A 9 -3.03 -15.52 -12.45
N ALA A 10 -3.10 -15.14 -11.17
CA ALA A 10 -4.34 -14.71 -10.53
C ALA A 10 -4.84 -13.36 -11.08
N VAL A 11 -3.93 -12.38 -11.25
CA VAL A 11 -4.25 -11.08 -11.87
C VAL A 11 -4.73 -11.28 -13.30
N ARG A 12 -4.04 -12.10 -14.11
CA ARG A 12 -4.47 -12.42 -15.48
C ARG A 12 -5.84 -13.09 -15.50
N ALA A 13 -6.10 -14.03 -14.60
CA ALA A 13 -7.40 -14.68 -14.51
C ALA A 13 -8.51 -13.67 -14.17
N ALA A 14 -8.26 -12.73 -13.24
CA ALA A 14 -9.20 -11.67 -12.93
C ALA A 14 -9.46 -10.74 -14.13
N MET A 15 -8.43 -10.34 -14.87
CA MET A 15 -8.57 -9.52 -16.08
C MET A 15 -9.48 -10.18 -17.13
N VAL A 16 -9.29 -11.48 -17.38
CA VAL A 16 -10.07 -12.24 -18.37
C VAL A 16 -11.51 -12.48 -17.89
N ALA A 17 -11.69 -12.77 -16.61
CA ALA A 17 -13.01 -13.03 -16.02
C ALA A 17 -13.87 -11.76 -15.91
N HIS A 18 -13.24 -10.59 -15.78
CA HIS A 18 -13.90 -9.32 -15.53
C HIS A 18 -13.56 -8.26 -16.60
N PRO A 19 -14.07 -8.41 -17.84
CA PRO A 19 -13.83 -7.44 -18.91
C PRO A 19 -14.44 -6.06 -18.61
N GLU A 20 -15.39 -5.96 -17.68
CA GLU A 20 -15.99 -4.71 -17.21
C GLU A 20 -15.06 -3.90 -16.29
N ALA A 21 -14.08 -4.54 -15.66
CA ALA A 21 -13.17 -3.88 -14.74
C ALA A 21 -12.08 -3.15 -15.53
N GLU A 22 -12.00 -1.82 -15.38
CA GLU A 22 -10.93 -1.00 -15.99
C GLU A 22 -9.57 -1.26 -15.32
N TRP A 23 -9.58 -1.52 -14.00
CA TRP A 23 -8.38 -1.72 -13.19
C TRP A 23 -8.52 -2.98 -12.35
N ILE A 24 -7.46 -3.78 -12.32
CA ILE A 24 -7.25 -4.84 -11.35
C ILE A 24 -6.28 -4.32 -10.29
N TRP A 25 -6.68 -4.41 -9.02
CA TRP A 25 -5.87 -3.98 -7.90
C TRP A 25 -5.35 -5.19 -7.13
N TRP A 26 -4.04 -5.40 -7.18
CA TRP A 26 -3.38 -6.39 -6.34
C TRP A 26 -2.95 -5.76 -5.03
N VAL A 27 -3.21 -6.46 -3.92
CA VAL A 27 -2.83 -6.08 -2.56
C VAL A 27 -2.30 -7.33 -1.85
N ASP A 28 -1.03 -7.33 -1.45
CA ASP A 28 -0.43 -8.42 -0.68
C ASP A 28 -1.17 -8.61 0.67
N SER A 29 -1.18 -9.84 1.19
CA SER A 29 -1.93 -10.17 2.41
C SER A 29 -1.36 -9.54 3.69
N ASP A 30 -0.15 -8.98 3.64
CA ASP A 30 0.48 -8.23 4.73
C ASP A 30 0.40 -6.70 4.51
N ALA A 31 -0.38 -6.23 3.53
CA ALA A 31 -0.70 -4.82 3.33
C ALA A 31 -2.11 -4.49 3.86
N LEU A 32 -2.21 -3.42 4.64
CA LEU A 32 -3.44 -3.00 5.31
C LEU A 32 -3.86 -1.60 4.89
N PHE A 33 -5.15 -1.42 4.58
CA PHE A 33 -5.75 -0.10 4.45
C PHE A 33 -5.81 0.58 5.81
N THR A 34 -5.23 1.77 5.89
CA THR A 34 -5.14 2.56 7.13
C THR A 34 -5.70 3.98 6.97
N ASP A 35 -6.17 4.34 5.78
CA ASP A 35 -7.10 5.45 5.56
C ASP A 35 -8.37 4.92 4.88
N MET A 36 -9.46 4.87 5.65
CA MET A 36 -10.75 4.35 5.20
C MET A 36 -11.58 5.36 4.40
N GLU A 37 -11.13 6.62 4.30
CA GLU A 37 -11.82 7.67 3.54
C GLU A 37 -11.06 8.07 2.26
N PHE A 38 -9.81 7.63 2.11
CA PHE A 38 -9.00 7.92 0.94
C PHE A 38 -9.63 7.33 -0.33
N THR A 39 -9.69 8.15 -1.38
CA THR A 39 -10.15 7.73 -2.71
C THR A 39 -8.98 7.77 -3.69
N LEU A 40 -8.76 6.67 -4.40
CA LEU A 40 -7.72 6.59 -5.42
C LEU A 40 -7.94 7.65 -6.51
N PRO A 41 -6.95 8.51 -6.82
CA PRO A 41 -7.08 9.55 -7.83
C PRO A 41 -6.92 8.97 -9.25
N LEU A 42 -7.76 8.01 -9.65
CA LEU A 42 -7.58 7.21 -10.88
C LEU A 42 -7.39 8.04 -12.16
N ASN A 43 -7.99 9.23 -12.24
CA ASN A 43 -7.81 10.16 -13.36
C ASN A 43 -6.36 10.65 -13.52
N ARG A 44 -5.55 10.68 -12.46
CA ARG A 44 -4.10 10.94 -12.53
C ARG A 44 -3.38 9.89 -13.38
N TYR A 45 -3.89 8.65 -13.41
CA TYR A 45 -3.28 7.52 -14.09
C TYR A 45 -3.89 7.25 -15.47
N LYS A 46 -4.68 8.17 -16.02
CA LYS A 46 -5.41 7.99 -17.29
C LYS A 46 -4.52 7.56 -18.47
N ASP A 47 -3.28 8.02 -18.52
CA ASP A 47 -2.33 7.73 -19.61
C ASP A 47 -1.42 6.53 -19.34
N HIS A 48 -1.56 5.90 -18.16
CA HIS A 48 -0.74 4.79 -17.68
C HIS A 48 -1.56 3.50 -17.55
N ASN A 49 -0.85 2.36 -17.52
CA ASN A 49 -1.44 1.03 -17.46
C ASN A 49 -0.98 0.24 -16.23
N LEU A 50 0.12 0.62 -15.60
CA LEU A 50 0.57 0.06 -14.34
C LEU A 50 0.90 1.21 -13.38
N VAL A 51 0.42 1.13 -12.15
CA VAL A 51 0.74 2.06 -11.06
C VAL A 51 1.32 1.26 -9.91
N VAL A 52 2.51 1.63 -9.47
CA VAL A 52 3.19 1.05 -8.32
C VAL A 52 3.72 2.17 -7.43
N HIS A 53 3.88 1.91 -6.14
CA HIS A 53 4.56 2.86 -5.28
C HIS A 53 6.07 2.84 -5.60
N GLY A 54 6.70 4.00 -5.74
CA GLY A 54 8.13 4.09 -5.96
C GLY A 54 8.63 5.49 -6.31
N TRP A 55 9.94 5.64 -6.36
CA TRP A 55 10.60 6.92 -6.63
C TRP A 55 11.48 6.85 -7.87
N GLU A 56 11.30 7.80 -8.78
CA GLU A 56 11.99 7.85 -10.07
C GLU A 56 13.52 7.79 -9.94
N ASN A 57 14.09 8.59 -9.03
CA ASN A 57 15.53 8.60 -8.77
C ASN A 57 16.03 7.25 -8.20
N LEU A 58 15.27 6.63 -7.28
CA LEU A 58 15.67 5.36 -6.68
C LEU A 58 15.65 4.21 -7.69
N VAL A 59 14.66 4.19 -8.58
CA VAL A 59 14.53 3.14 -9.60
C VAL A 59 15.51 3.36 -10.75
N ARG A 60 15.49 4.54 -11.38
CA ARG A 60 16.20 4.78 -12.65
C ARG A 60 17.68 5.15 -12.48
N GLU A 61 17.99 5.94 -11.46
CA GLU A 61 19.35 6.46 -11.25
C GLU A 61 20.12 5.56 -10.29
N ASN A 62 19.61 5.39 -9.07
CA ASN A 62 20.31 4.64 -8.02
C ASN A 62 20.23 3.13 -8.24
N ARG A 63 19.25 2.65 -9.02
CA ARG A 63 18.96 1.23 -9.23
C ARG A 63 18.88 0.50 -7.90
N SER A 64 18.02 1.02 -7.03
CA SER A 64 17.70 0.40 -5.74
C SER A 64 16.62 -0.65 -5.93
N TRP A 65 16.83 -1.86 -5.40
CA TRP A 65 15.82 -2.92 -5.46
C TRP A 65 14.57 -2.61 -4.61
N THR A 66 14.69 -1.68 -3.67
CA THR A 66 13.59 -1.13 -2.86
C THR A 66 13.12 0.24 -3.36
N GLY A 67 13.56 0.67 -4.55
CA GLY A 67 13.13 1.93 -5.14
C GLY A 67 11.66 1.95 -5.56
N LEU A 68 11.03 0.79 -5.63
CA LEU A 68 9.58 0.60 -5.83
C LEU A 68 9.08 -0.60 -5.02
N ASN A 69 7.76 -0.74 -4.92
CA ASN A 69 7.10 -1.88 -4.30
C ASN A 69 6.15 -2.60 -5.27
N ALA A 70 6.24 -3.93 -5.36
CA ALA A 70 5.38 -4.77 -6.22
C ALA A 70 4.33 -5.58 -5.42
N GLY A 71 4.15 -5.27 -4.14
CA GLY A 71 3.15 -5.88 -3.27
C GLY A 71 1.79 -5.19 -3.30
N VAL A 72 1.74 -3.94 -3.75
CA VAL A 72 0.49 -3.24 -4.07
C VAL A 72 0.60 -2.54 -5.41
N PHE A 73 -0.32 -2.82 -6.33
CA PHE A 73 -0.32 -2.18 -7.64
C PHE A 73 -1.69 -2.15 -8.30
N LEU A 74 -1.93 -1.14 -9.14
CA LEU A 74 -3.04 -1.10 -10.07
C LEU A 74 -2.56 -1.49 -11.46
N MET A 75 -3.26 -2.42 -12.11
CA MET A 75 -2.99 -2.82 -13.48
C MET A 75 -4.24 -2.65 -14.33
N ARG A 76 -4.15 -1.84 -15.37
CA ARG A 76 -5.27 -1.57 -16.28
C ARG A 76 -5.61 -2.84 -17.05
N ASN A 77 -6.90 -3.14 -17.21
CA ASN A 77 -7.35 -4.28 -17.99
C ASN A 77 -7.26 -3.97 -19.49
N CYS A 78 -6.11 -4.23 -20.10
CA CYS A 78 -5.87 -3.99 -21.51
C CYS A 78 -4.81 -4.94 -22.09
N GLN A 79 -4.70 -4.99 -23.42
CA GLN A 79 -3.74 -5.86 -24.11
C GLN A 79 -2.30 -5.58 -23.71
N TRP A 80 -1.94 -4.30 -23.54
CA TRP A 80 -0.60 -3.90 -23.08
C TRP A 80 -0.23 -4.58 -21.76
N SER A 81 -1.18 -4.68 -20.82
CA SER A 81 -0.94 -5.28 -19.50
C SER A 81 -0.77 -6.79 -19.59
N LEU A 82 -1.52 -7.46 -20.46
CA LEU A 82 -1.33 -8.90 -20.73
C LEU A 82 0.05 -9.16 -21.31
N ASP A 83 0.46 -8.40 -22.32
CA ASP A 83 1.77 -8.53 -22.97
C ASP A 83 2.91 -8.21 -22.00
N PHE A 84 2.74 -7.16 -21.18
CA PHE A 84 3.70 -6.77 -20.16
C PHE A 84 3.88 -7.86 -19.10
N MET A 85 2.78 -8.45 -18.60
CA MET A 85 2.82 -9.53 -17.63
C MET A 85 3.54 -10.77 -18.16
N ASP A 86 3.39 -11.10 -19.46
CA ASP A 86 4.11 -12.23 -20.05
C ASP A 86 5.63 -11.99 -20.01
N VAL A 87 6.08 -10.76 -20.29
CA VAL A 87 7.50 -10.38 -20.17
C VAL A 87 7.93 -10.40 -18.71
N TRP A 88 7.19 -9.78 -17.80
CA TRP A 88 7.54 -9.73 -16.39
C TRP A 88 7.63 -11.13 -15.76
N ALA A 89 6.65 -11.99 -16.01
CA ALA A 89 6.61 -13.37 -15.51
C ALA A 89 7.70 -14.26 -16.14
N SER A 90 8.23 -13.92 -17.32
CA SER A 90 9.37 -14.61 -17.95
C SER A 90 10.69 -14.47 -17.19
N MET A 91 10.76 -13.56 -16.21
CA MET A 91 11.86 -13.43 -15.27
C MET A 91 11.65 -14.26 -13.99
N GLY A 92 10.50 -14.95 -13.90
CA GLY A 92 10.10 -15.77 -12.76
C GLY A 92 10.43 -17.27 -12.88
N PRO A 93 9.99 -18.09 -11.91
CA PRO A 93 10.44 -19.47 -11.70
C PRO A 93 10.08 -20.45 -12.82
N MET A 94 9.09 -20.10 -13.65
CA MET A 94 8.69 -20.91 -14.80
C MET A 94 9.65 -20.75 -15.98
N SER A 95 10.56 -19.78 -15.92
CA SER A 95 11.56 -19.53 -16.94
C SER A 95 12.76 -20.46 -16.79
N PRO A 96 13.28 -21.04 -17.88
CA PRO A 96 14.54 -21.77 -17.84
C PRO A 96 15.73 -20.86 -17.49
N GLU A 97 15.57 -19.53 -17.59
CA GLU A 97 16.60 -18.55 -17.25
C GLU A 97 16.46 -17.97 -15.82
N TYR A 98 15.62 -18.56 -14.95
CA TYR A 98 15.35 -18.02 -13.62
C TYR A 98 16.60 -17.74 -12.78
N GLU A 99 17.55 -18.68 -12.73
CA GLU A 99 18.81 -18.51 -11.98
C GLU A 99 19.66 -17.38 -12.56
N LYS A 100 19.78 -17.35 -13.89
CA LYS A 100 20.49 -16.29 -14.63
C LYS A 100 19.85 -14.92 -14.43
N TRP A 101 18.52 -14.85 -14.31
CA TRP A 101 17.83 -13.62 -13.95
C TRP A 101 18.16 -13.19 -12.52
N GLY A 102 18.24 -14.11 -11.57
CA GLY A 102 18.72 -13.82 -10.21
C GLY A 102 20.11 -13.17 -10.23
N GLU A 103 21.06 -13.75 -10.96
CA GLU A 103 22.41 -13.20 -11.14
C GLU A 103 22.41 -11.82 -11.82
N THR A 104 21.59 -11.66 -12.86
CA THR A 104 21.47 -10.41 -13.61
C THR A 104 20.89 -9.29 -12.74
N LEU A 105 19.84 -9.58 -11.97
CA LEU A 105 19.21 -8.64 -11.06
C LEU A 105 20.15 -8.28 -9.91
N LYS A 106 20.81 -9.26 -9.29
CA LYS A 106 21.79 -9.04 -8.22
C LYS A 106 23.01 -8.23 -8.68
N SER A 107 23.46 -8.43 -9.93
CA SER A 107 24.57 -7.66 -10.48
C SER A 107 24.15 -6.24 -10.91
N THR A 108 22.89 -6.03 -11.29
CA THR A 108 22.35 -4.72 -11.71
C THR A 108 21.99 -3.84 -10.51
N PHE A 109 21.33 -4.39 -9.50
CA PHE A 109 20.84 -3.71 -8.29
C PHE A 109 21.77 -4.03 -7.13
N LYS A 110 22.76 -3.16 -6.88
CA LYS A 110 23.88 -3.46 -5.96
C LYS A 110 23.45 -3.60 -4.50
N ASP A 111 22.32 -2.99 -4.13
CA ASP A 111 21.73 -3.04 -2.79
C ASP A 111 20.75 -4.22 -2.61
N LYS A 112 20.43 -4.96 -3.68
CA LYS A 112 19.60 -6.17 -3.61
C LYS A 112 20.25 -7.16 -2.67
N VAL A 113 19.52 -7.67 -1.67
CA VAL A 113 20.09 -8.63 -0.71
C VAL A 113 19.89 -10.07 -1.15
N LEU A 114 18.72 -10.39 -1.70
CA LEU A 114 18.35 -11.75 -2.11
C LEU A 114 19.07 -12.16 -3.41
N PRO A 115 19.54 -13.42 -3.55
CA PRO A 115 20.19 -13.90 -4.76
C PRO A 115 19.19 -14.22 -5.88
N ASP A 116 18.00 -14.70 -5.52
CA ASP A 116 16.98 -15.17 -6.47
C ASP A 116 16.33 -14.03 -7.26
N SER A 117 15.72 -14.37 -8.40
CA SER A 117 14.86 -13.43 -9.12
C SER A 117 13.55 -13.22 -8.36
N ASP A 118 13.32 -11.99 -7.91
CA ASP A 118 12.07 -11.54 -7.31
C ASP A 118 11.33 -10.58 -8.24
N ASP A 119 10.02 -10.57 -8.12
CA ASP A 119 9.11 -9.83 -8.97
C ASP A 119 9.31 -8.31 -8.89
N GLN A 120 9.59 -7.80 -7.69
CA GLN A 120 9.86 -6.39 -7.44
C GLN A 120 11.11 -5.90 -8.18
N THR A 121 12.22 -6.62 -8.04
CA THR A 121 13.49 -6.26 -8.69
C THR A 121 13.41 -6.48 -10.20
N ALA A 122 12.67 -7.50 -10.66
CA ALA A 122 12.40 -7.70 -12.08
C ALA A 122 11.63 -6.51 -12.69
N LEU A 123 10.62 -5.99 -11.99
CA LEU A 123 9.92 -4.78 -12.43
C LEU A 123 10.85 -3.57 -12.50
N ALA A 124 11.67 -3.37 -11.48
CA ALA A 124 12.66 -2.29 -11.45
C ALA A 124 13.63 -2.41 -12.64
N TYR A 125 14.05 -3.62 -13.00
CA TYR A 125 14.89 -3.88 -14.18
C TYR A 125 14.18 -3.47 -15.48
N LEU A 126 12.92 -3.87 -15.65
CA LEU A 126 12.13 -3.53 -16.84
C LEU A 126 11.96 -2.01 -17.00
N ILE A 127 11.85 -1.27 -15.89
CA ILE A 127 11.73 0.19 -15.88
C ILE A 127 13.08 0.88 -16.14
N ALA A 128 14.13 0.48 -15.43
CA ALA A 128 15.41 1.19 -15.43
C ALA A 128 16.35 0.79 -16.58
N VAL A 129 16.29 -0.47 -17.02
CA VAL A 129 17.22 -1.04 -18.00
C VAL A 129 16.55 -1.25 -19.35
N GLU A 130 15.48 -2.05 -19.42
CA GLU A 130 14.80 -2.33 -20.69
C GLU A 130 14.07 -1.12 -21.26
N LYS A 131 13.42 -0.33 -20.40
CA LYS A 131 12.73 0.94 -20.68
C LYS A 131 11.57 0.87 -21.68
N LYS A 132 11.46 -0.19 -22.50
CA LYS A 132 10.41 -0.41 -23.51
C LYS A 132 8.99 -0.21 -22.96
N TRP A 133 8.78 -0.53 -21.69
CA TRP A 133 7.48 -0.50 -21.03
C TRP A 133 7.29 0.73 -20.13
N ALA A 134 8.36 1.50 -19.90
CA ALA A 134 8.42 2.50 -18.84
C ALA A 134 7.41 3.64 -19.01
N ASP A 135 7.10 4.04 -20.24
CA ASP A 135 6.18 5.15 -20.53
C ASP A 135 4.72 4.88 -20.10
N LYS A 136 4.39 3.61 -19.81
CA LYS A 136 3.06 3.20 -19.33
C LYS A 136 3.05 2.77 -17.86
N ILE A 137 4.18 2.93 -17.16
CA ILE A 137 4.33 2.60 -15.75
C ILE A 137 4.47 3.90 -14.95
N PHE A 138 3.56 4.12 -14.01
CA PHE A 138 3.58 5.27 -13.11
C PHE A 138 4.17 4.87 -11.75
N LEU A 139 5.18 5.61 -11.31
CA LEU A 139 5.77 5.49 -9.97
C LEU A 139 5.10 6.51 -9.03
N GLU A 140 4.13 6.05 -8.24
CA GLU A 140 3.39 6.90 -7.29
C GLU A 140 4.21 7.12 -6.01
N SER A 141 4.38 8.38 -5.63
CA SER A 141 5.13 8.80 -4.44
C SER A 141 4.49 9.95 -3.67
N GLU A 142 3.35 10.48 -4.12
CA GLU A 142 2.68 11.61 -3.47
C GLU A 142 1.82 11.20 -2.27
N TYR A 143 1.49 9.92 -2.15
CA TYR A 143 0.84 9.35 -0.98
C TYR A 143 1.36 7.93 -0.73
N TYR A 144 1.06 7.39 0.45
CA TYR A 144 1.42 6.02 0.83
C TYR A 144 0.55 4.98 0.11
N PHE A 145 0.65 4.93 -1.23
CA PHE A 145 0.05 3.86 -2.04
C PHE A 145 0.59 2.50 -1.60
N GLN A 146 1.83 2.47 -1.16
CA GLN A 146 2.37 1.48 -0.24
C GLN A 146 3.24 2.23 0.79
N GLY A 147 2.99 2.00 2.08
CA GLY A 147 3.73 2.66 3.15
C GLY A 147 4.51 1.66 4.00
N TYR A 148 5.81 1.89 4.17
CA TYR A 148 6.65 1.01 4.98
C TYR A 148 6.29 1.09 6.47
N TRP A 149 5.88 -0.05 7.05
CA TRP A 149 5.26 -0.12 8.38
C TRP A 149 6.11 0.39 9.54
N LEU A 150 7.44 0.26 9.46
CA LEU A 150 8.31 0.51 10.61
C LEU A 150 8.22 1.97 11.09
N GLU A 151 8.15 2.91 10.15
CA GLU A 151 8.02 4.32 10.48
C GLU A 151 6.56 4.72 10.71
N ILE A 152 5.65 4.20 9.90
CA ILE A 152 4.23 4.54 9.97
C ILE A 152 3.57 4.06 11.27
N SER A 153 3.88 2.85 11.72
CA SER A 153 3.22 2.26 12.90
C SER A 153 3.43 3.05 14.19
N LYS A 154 4.48 3.87 14.23
CA LYS A 154 4.83 4.73 15.36
C LYS A 154 4.00 6.02 15.37
N THR A 155 3.40 6.43 14.24
CA THR A 155 2.70 7.71 14.12
C THR A 155 1.21 7.64 14.43
N TYR A 156 0.59 6.46 14.44
CA TYR A 156 -0.87 6.30 14.52
C TYR A 156 -1.56 7.01 15.68
N TYR A 157 -0.95 7.03 16.87
CA TYR A 157 -1.53 7.76 18.01
C TYR A 157 -1.57 9.25 17.76
N ASN A 158 -0.46 9.83 17.29
CA ASN A 158 -0.37 11.25 16.97
C ASN A 158 -1.30 11.62 15.82
N VAL A 159 -1.38 10.78 14.77
CA VAL A 159 -2.33 10.99 13.67
C VAL A 159 -3.77 10.97 14.18
N SER A 160 -4.13 10.04 15.06
CA SER A 160 -5.48 10.00 15.66
C SER A 160 -5.79 11.28 16.43
N GLU A 161 -4.86 11.76 17.25
CA GLU A 161 -5.01 12.99 18.02
C GLU A 161 -5.19 14.22 17.11
N ARG A 162 -4.40 14.33 16.03
CA ARG A 162 -4.52 15.42 15.05
C ARG A 162 -5.87 15.44 14.34
N TYR A 163 -6.37 14.28 13.96
CA TYR A 163 -7.70 14.17 13.37
C TYR A 163 -8.78 14.57 14.38
N ASP A 164 -8.63 14.19 15.65
CA ASP A 164 -9.54 14.63 16.70
C ASP A 164 -9.52 16.16 16.89
N GLU A 165 -8.34 16.80 16.85
CA GLU A 165 -8.21 18.26 16.94
C GLU A 165 -8.98 18.98 15.82
N VAL A 166 -8.92 18.47 14.58
CA VAL A 166 -9.69 19.00 13.45
C VAL A 166 -11.18 18.83 13.69
N GLU A 167 -11.60 17.65 14.10
CA GLU A 167 -13.02 17.36 14.31
C GLU A 167 -13.64 18.12 15.49
N ARG A 168 -12.86 18.51 16.51
CA ARG A 168 -13.32 19.44 17.56
C ARG A 168 -13.70 20.82 16.99
N LYS A 169 -13.00 21.29 15.95
CA LYS A 169 -13.24 22.58 15.30
C LYS A 169 -14.43 22.53 14.32
N VAL A 170 -14.68 21.37 13.72
CA VAL A 170 -15.67 21.21 12.63
C VAL A 170 -16.83 20.31 13.05
N LYS A 171 -17.94 20.91 13.48
CA LYS A 171 -19.14 20.17 13.94
C LYS A 171 -19.68 19.18 12.90
N GLY A 172 -19.56 19.50 11.61
CA GLY A 172 -20.00 18.61 10.51
C GLY A 172 -19.34 17.24 10.55
N LEU A 173 -18.02 17.19 10.79
CA LEU A 173 -17.21 15.97 10.79
C LEU A 173 -17.49 15.02 11.96
N ARG A 174 -18.15 15.52 13.01
CA ARG A 174 -18.51 14.72 14.20
C ARG A 174 -19.79 13.92 14.04
N ARG A 175 -20.56 14.22 12.99
CA ARG A 175 -21.81 13.52 12.72
C ARG A 175 -21.53 12.11 12.21
N ARG A 176 -22.17 11.13 12.86
CA ARG A 176 -22.25 9.74 12.37
C ARG A 176 -22.94 9.71 10.99
N HIS A 177 -22.35 9.01 10.04
CA HIS A 177 -22.77 9.01 8.65
C HIS A 177 -22.57 7.64 8.00
N ALA A 178 -23.36 7.30 6.98
CA ALA A 178 -23.18 6.04 6.27
C ALA A 178 -21.95 6.08 5.36
N GLU A 179 -21.33 4.93 5.10
CA GLU A 179 -20.16 4.78 4.21
C GLU A 179 -20.38 5.40 2.82
N LYS A 180 -21.62 5.37 2.32
CA LYS A 180 -22.02 5.96 1.04
C LYS A 180 -21.69 7.46 0.92
N VAL A 181 -21.54 8.18 2.03
CA VAL A 181 -21.20 9.61 2.02
C VAL A 181 -19.80 9.89 2.56
N SER A 182 -18.98 8.87 2.85
CA SER A 182 -17.62 9.03 3.38
C SER A 182 -16.75 9.92 2.50
N GLU A 183 -16.86 9.82 1.17
CA GLU A 183 -16.10 10.68 0.24
C GLU A 183 -16.35 12.18 0.51
N SER A 184 -17.60 12.58 0.74
CA SER A 184 -17.94 13.98 1.05
C SER A 184 -17.40 14.44 2.40
N TYR A 185 -17.31 13.53 3.37
CA TYR A 185 -16.71 13.80 4.68
C TYR A 185 -15.18 13.88 4.58
N GLY A 186 -14.56 13.02 3.77
CA GLY A 186 -13.14 13.08 3.44
C GLY A 186 -12.77 14.42 2.81
N LEU A 187 -13.50 14.85 1.78
CA LEU A 187 -13.31 16.16 1.15
C LEU A 187 -13.47 17.32 2.14
N MET A 188 -14.51 17.28 2.98
CA MET A 188 -14.69 18.27 4.05
C MET A 188 -13.51 18.27 5.03
N ARG A 189 -12.95 17.11 5.37
CA ARG A 189 -11.80 17.04 6.28
C ARG A 189 -10.53 17.54 5.62
N GLU A 190 -10.29 17.23 4.35
CA GLU A 190 -9.10 17.66 3.59
C GLU A 190 -8.89 19.18 3.61
N GLU A 191 -9.97 19.98 3.62
CA GLU A 191 -9.90 21.44 3.75
C GLU A 191 -9.14 21.91 5.00
N TYR A 192 -9.16 21.09 6.06
CA TYR A 192 -8.51 21.37 7.36
C TYR A 192 -7.24 20.55 7.56
N LEU A 193 -6.91 19.64 6.64
CA LEU A 193 -5.71 18.80 6.72
C LEU A 193 -4.52 19.37 5.94
N ASN A 194 -4.67 20.50 5.26
CA ASN A 194 -3.59 21.13 4.50
C ASN A 194 -2.38 21.52 5.37
N ASP A 195 -2.61 21.86 6.65
CA ASP A 195 -1.56 22.24 7.60
C ASP A 195 -0.94 21.07 8.37
N VAL A 196 -1.47 19.84 8.22
CA VAL A 196 -0.99 18.67 8.99
C VAL A 196 0.09 17.86 8.28
N GLY A 197 0.42 18.16 7.01
CA GLY A 197 1.60 17.65 6.30
C GLY A 197 1.88 16.16 6.53
N GLU A 198 2.97 15.87 7.24
CA GLU A 198 3.46 14.52 7.60
C GLU A 198 2.49 13.69 8.46
N TRP A 199 1.44 14.30 9.02
CA TRP A 199 0.44 13.65 9.87
C TRP A 199 -0.85 13.27 9.13
N LYS A 200 -0.85 13.34 7.78
CA LYS A 200 -1.93 12.72 7.00
C LYS A 200 -1.93 11.21 7.23
N ARG A 201 -3.13 10.63 7.24
CA ARG A 201 -3.26 9.17 7.34
C ARG A 201 -2.53 8.50 6.18
N PRO A 202 -1.72 7.46 6.46
CA PRO A 202 -1.20 6.61 5.41
C PRO A 202 -2.36 5.85 4.78
N PHE A 203 -2.42 5.81 3.45
CA PHE A 203 -3.47 5.06 2.77
C PHE A 203 -3.31 3.57 2.99
N ILE A 204 -2.12 3.04 2.69
CA ILE A 204 -1.76 1.64 2.95
C ILE A 204 -0.52 1.58 3.83
N THR A 205 -0.56 0.71 4.84
CA THR A 205 0.61 0.31 5.62
C THR A 205 0.93 -1.14 5.35
N HIS A 206 2.14 -1.40 4.88
CA HIS A 206 2.57 -2.69 4.37
C HIS A 206 3.72 -3.26 5.18
N PHE A 207 3.50 -4.46 5.72
CA PHE A 207 4.37 -5.12 6.68
C PHE A 207 5.46 -5.97 6.03
N THR A 208 6.12 -5.39 5.02
CA THR A 208 7.20 -6.06 4.29
C THR A 208 8.27 -6.57 5.24
N GLY A 209 8.64 -7.84 5.07
CA GLY A 209 9.63 -8.50 5.90
C GLY A 209 9.11 -9.05 7.24
N CYS A 210 7.85 -8.81 7.64
CA CYS A 210 7.33 -9.40 8.88
C CYS A 210 6.98 -10.89 8.77
N GLN A 211 6.60 -11.37 7.59
CA GLN A 211 6.31 -12.78 7.30
C GLN A 211 5.51 -13.53 8.41
N PRO A 212 4.35 -13.01 8.84
CA PRO A 212 3.62 -13.52 10.01
C PRO A 212 3.15 -14.97 9.86
N CYS A 213 2.95 -15.45 8.62
CA CYS A 213 2.44 -16.79 8.35
C CYS A 213 3.46 -17.91 8.54
N ASN A 214 4.76 -17.65 8.29
CA ASN A 214 5.81 -18.67 8.36
C ASN A 214 6.79 -18.46 9.53
N GLY A 215 6.75 -17.28 10.19
CA GLY A 215 7.61 -16.94 11.31
C GLY A 215 9.05 -16.51 10.93
N HIS A 216 9.42 -16.58 9.65
CA HIS A 216 10.73 -16.20 9.11
C HIS A 216 10.82 -14.69 8.84
N HIS A 217 10.39 -13.89 9.82
CA HIS A 217 10.52 -12.44 9.76
C HIS A 217 11.98 -12.02 9.53
N ASN A 218 12.18 -10.86 8.93
CA ASN A 218 13.48 -10.25 8.73
C ASN A 218 14.13 -10.02 10.12
N PRO A 219 15.33 -10.58 10.39
CA PRO A 219 15.98 -10.46 11.70
C PRO A 219 16.37 -9.02 12.07
N ALA A 220 16.24 -8.07 11.14
CA ALA A 220 16.36 -6.65 11.44
C ALA A 220 15.23 -6.10 12.33
N TYR A 221 14.12 -6.84 12.50
CA TYR A 221 12.99 -6.45 13.34
C TYR A 221 12.73 -7.50 14.41
N ASP A 222 12.24 -7.08 15.57
CA ASP A 222 11.73 -8.04 16.56
C ASP A 222 10.37 -8.60 16.07
N ALA A 223 10.16 -9.91 16.19
CA ALA A 223 8.90 -10.54 15.81
C ALA A 223 7.69 -9.91 16.51
N MET A 224 7.86 -9.50 17.77
CA MET A 224 6.82 -8.85 18.56
C MET A 224 6.53 -7.44 18.05
N ASP A 225 7.53 -6.73 17.53
CA ASP A 225 7.32 -5.42 16.90
C ASP A 225 6.44 -5.54 15.66
N CYS A 226 6.66 -6.57 14.83
CA CYS A 226 5.80 -6.87 13.68
C CYS A 226 4.35 -7.11 14.10
N TRP A 227 4.12 -8.03 15.05
CA TRP A 227 2.76 -8.36 15.51
C TRP A 227 2.05 -7.19 16.17
N ASN A 228 2.71 -6.50 17.10
CA ASN A 228 2.14 -5.32 17.77
C ASN A 228 1.85 -4.20 16.79
N SER A 229 2.67 -4.04 15.75
CA SER A 229 2.45 -3.00 14.74
C SER A 229 1.31 -3.34 13.79
N MET A 230 1.14 -4.62 13.44
CA MET A 230 -0.03 -5.09 12.68
C MET A 230 -1.32 -4.87 13.49
N GLU A 231 -1.31 -5.24 14.78
CA GLU A 231 -2.47 -5.02 15.66
C GLU A 231 -2.79 -3.52 15.79
N ARG A 232 -1.77 -2.67 15.94
CA ARG A 232 -1.96 -1.21 15.94
C ARG A 232 -2.57 -0.70 14.63
N ALA A 233 -2.08 -1.16 13.48
CA ALA A 233 -2.57 -0.74 12.17
C ALA A 233 -4.03 -1.17 11.94
N LEU A 234 -4.36 -2.42 12.26
CA LEU A 234 -5.72 -2.94 12.17
C LEU A 234 -6.67 -2.14 13.07
N ASN A 235 -6.30 -1.91 14.32
CA ASN A 235 -7.13 -1.18 15.27
C ASN A 235 -7.22 0.32 14.93
N PHE A 236 -6.18 0.91 14.34
CA PHE A 236 -6.19 2.29 13.84
C PHE A 236 -7.18 2.46 12.69
N ALA A 237 -7.17 1.53 11.74
CA ALA A 237 -8.11 1.52 10.62
C ALA A 237 -9.54 1.22 11.10
N ASP A 238 -9.72 0.20 11.94
CA ASP A 238 -11.02 -0.21 12.46
C ASP A 238 -11.66 0.87 13.33
N ASN A 239 -10.87 1.68 14.05
CA ASN A 239 -11.40 2.84 14.77
C ASN A 239 -12.08 3.87 13.85
N GLN A 240 -11.66 3.99 12.59
CA GLN A 240 -12.31 4.89 11.62
C GLN A 240 -13.71 4.37 11.26
N VAL A 241 -13.87 3.04 11.16
CA VAL A 241 -15.16 2.37 10.92
C VAL A 241 -16.04 2.41 12.17
N LEU A 242 -15.53 1.95 13.31
CA LEU A 242 -16.27 1.85 14.57
C LEU A 242 -16.79 3.21 15.07
N ARG A 243 -16.03 4.29 14.81
CA ARG A 243 -16.41 5.65 15.22
C ARG A 243 -17.78 6.05 14.68
N VAL A 244 -18.08 5.67 13.43
CA VAL A 244 -19.38 5.92 12.79
C VAL A 244 -20.52 5.28 13.57
N TYR A 245 -20.28 4.13 14.19
CA TYR A 245 -21.26 3.39 14.99
C TYR A 245 -21.26 3.77 16.47
N GLY A 246 -20.39 4.69 16.89
CA GLY A 246 -20.32 5.16 18.28
C GLY A 246 -19.45 4.33 19.19
N TYR A 247 -18.45 3.64 18.64
CA TYR A 247 -17.47 2.87 19.40
C TYR A 247 -16.05 3.27 18.99
N MET A 248 -15.10 3.06 19.89
CA MET A 248 -13.68 3.23 19.60
C MET A 248 -12.83 2.44 20.59
N ARG A 249 -11.63 2.04 20.18
CA ARG A 249 -10.55 1.60 21.08
C ARG A 249 -9.74 2.81 21.53
N LYS A 250 -9.49 2.92 22.83
CA LYS A 250 -8.64 3.99 23.39
C LYS A 250 -7.14 3.70 23.23
N ASP A 251 -6.80 2.42 23.25
CA ASP A 251 -5.44 1.91 23.09
C ASP A 251 -5.44 0.95 21.89
N LEU A 252 -4.55 1.19 20.93
CA LEU A 252 -4.48 0.43 19.68
C LEU A 252 -3.88 -0.97 19.87
N LEU A 253 -3.33 -1.30 21.05
CA LEU A 253 -2.91 -2.65 21.42
C LEU A 253 -3.95 -3.36 22.30
N ASN A 254 -5.07 -2.71 22.59
CA ASN A 254 -6.14 -3.28 23.39
C ASN A 254 -7.34 -3.64 22.51
N LYS A 255 -7.81 -4.89 22.62
CA LYS A 255 -8.97 -5.39 21.86
C LYS A 255 -10.31 -4.85 22.37
N ALA A 256 -10.36 -4.27 23.56
CA ALA A 256 -11.58 -3.77 24.16
C ALA A 256 -12.08 -2.49 23.45
N ILE A 257 -13.33 -2.52 23.00
CA ILE A 257 -14.03 -1.36 22.46
C ILE A 257 -14.82 -0.65 23.57
N SER A 258 -14.88 0.67 23.50
CA SER A 258 -15.67 1.50 24.43
C SER A 258 -16.66 2.36 23.64
N PRO A 259 -17.87 2.61 24.18
CA PRO A 259 -18.78 3.57 23.57
C PRO A 259 -18.19 4.99 23.64
N ILE A 260 -18.45 5.79 22.61
CA ILE A 260 -18.08 7.21 22.57
C ILE A 260 -19.35 8.10 22.53
N PRO A 261 -19.28 9.33 23.08
CA PRO A 261 -20.39 10.28 23.01
C PRO A 261 -20.85 10.56 21.57
N PHE A 262 -22.09 11.00 21.41
CA PHE A 262 -22.65 11.33 20.09
C PHE A 262 -21.86 12.44 19.37
N ASP A 263 -21.29 13.40 20.11
CA ASP A 263 -20.52 14.53 19.57
C ASP A 263 -18.99 14.35 19.78
N TYR A 264 -18.49 13.12 19.93
CA TYR A 264 -17.04 12.86 20.01
C TYR A 264 -16.29 13.44 18.78
N PRO A 265 -15.09 14.04 18.93
CA PRO A 265 -14.22 14.14 20.11
C PRO A 265 -14.44 15.42 20.95
N ASN A 266 -15.61 16.04 20.88
CA ASN A 266 -15.90 17.24 21.65
C ASN A 266 -15.89 16.92 23.15
N VAL A 267 -15.20 17.75 23.92
CA VAL A 267 -15.16 17.66 25.38
C VAL A 267 -16.06 18.79 25.86
N VAL A 268 -17.34 18.50 26.07
CA VAL A 268 -18.27 19.42 26.73
C VAL A 268 -18.02 19.38 28.24
#